data_AF-A0A1I0EZM5-F1
#
_entry.id   AF-A0A1I0EZM5-F1
#
_cell.length_a   1.000
_cell.length_b   1.000
_cell.length_c   1.000
_cell.angle_alpha   90.00
_cell.angle_beta   90.00
_cell.angle_gamma   90.00
#
_symmetry.space_group_name_H-M   'P 1'
#
loop_
_entity.id
_entity.type
_entity.pdbx_description
1 polymer ?
#
loop_
_entity_poly.entity_id
_entity_poly.type
_entity_poly.pdbx_seq_one_letter_code
_entity_poly.pdbx_strand_id
1 'polypeptide(L)'
;MQIYDLDFETRFSQLKNQIDYLNNINESMSEKREKYRLFAQENSIDFISLETCCRMFERTVLIDAYTLSEQLVKSLYYELIEKDRHENDCLNKFINSKVNSDKFSPNVKYNEIEKRLKQDLLSDFKFIYSKSSDEIQSYNSMVDARHKYAHSGSYLFNNNQFNDVVAVIDYLYMEFIILIKNKADFRIAFQEAFRKLKELVVEVEKKIVLFCNDNCPERKNELKNSLKTLRDHTTFIVEKYDQYLRKSILLENFYNGIKSFKDIDLRSIHRSIEIFDLAKSNVKICVF
;
A
#
# COMPACT_ATOMS: atom_id res chain seq x y z
N MET A 1 12.02 2.62 -12.39
CA MET A 1 12.42 1.30 -12.95
C MET A 1 11.25 0.80 -13.76
N GLN A 2 11.47 0.23 -14.94
CA GLN A 2 10.38 -0.37 -15.71
C GLN A 2 10.04 -1.76 -15.16
N ILE A 3 8.76 -2.04 -14.91
CA ILE A 3 8.24 -3.41 -14.69
C ILE A 3 7.62 -3.82 -16.01
N TYR A 4 8.20 -4.80 -16.70
CA TYR A 4 7.82 -5.09 -18.09
C TYR A 4 7.83 -3.77 -18.90
N ASP A 5 6.69 -3.34 -19.44
CA ASP A 5 6.54 -2.11 -20.22
C ASP A 5 6.06 -0.89 -19.39
N LEU A 6 5.83 -1.04 -18.09
CA LEU A 6 5.30 0.04 -17.25
C LEU A 6 6.40 0.96 -16.72
N ASP A 7 6.38 2.23 -17.15
CA ASP A 7 7.09 3.32 -16.49
C ASP A 7 6.31 3.84 -15.28
N PHE A 8 6.40 3.09 -14.18
CA PHE A 8 5.61 3.37 -12.97
C PHE A 8 5.92 4.75 -12.38
N GLU A 9 7.20 5.12 -12.26
CA GLU A 9 7.62 6.34 -11.55
C GLU A 9 7.03 7.60 -12.20
N THR A 10 7.14 7.70 -13.52
CA THR A 10 6.58 8.83 -14.28
C THR A 10 5.06 8.91 -14.12
N ARG A 11 4.38 7.77 -14.27
CA ARG A 11 2.91 7.73 -14.19
C ARG A 11 2.39 7.98 -12.79
N PHE A 12 3.09 7.48 -11.79
CA PHE A 12 2.76 7.70 -10.39
C PHE A 12 2.98 9.18 -10.02
N SER A 13 4.06 9.80 -10.49
CA SER A 13 4.27 11.24 -10.33
C SER A 13 3.18 12.07 -11.02
N GLN A 14 2.75 11.67 -12.23
CA GLN A 14 1.65 12.32 -12.93
C GLN A 14 0.33 12.21 -12.15
N LEU A 15 0.01 11.03 -11.63
CA LEU A 15 -1.18 10.81 -10.81
C LEU A 15 -1.17 11.70 -9.56
N LYS A 16 -0.04 11.80 -8.86
CA LYS A 16 0.10 12.70 -7.70
C LYS A 16 -0.15 14.17 -8.08
N ASN A 17 0.44 14.63 -9.18
CA ASN A 17 0.23 16.00 -9.66
C ASN A 17 -1.25 16.25 -10.02
N GLN A 18 -1.92 15.28 -10.64
CA GLN A 18 -3.34 15.40 -10.97
C GLN A 18 -4.21 15.50 -9.71
N ILE A 19 -3.90 14.75 -8.66
CA ILE A 19 -4.59 14.84 -7.36
C ILE A 19 -4.36 16.22 -6.73
N ASP A 20 -3.13 16.74 -6.78
CA ASP A 20 -2.82 18.08 -6.29
C ASP A 20 -3.59 19.15 -7.08
N TYR A 21 -3.67 19.02 -8.41
CA TYR A 21 -4.48 19.91 -9.24
C TYR A 21 -5.96 19.82 -8.89
N LEU A 22 -6.47 18.62 -8.65
CA LEU A 22 -7.87 18.43 -8.28
C LEU A 22 -8.20 19.13 -6.95
N ASN A 23 -7.33 18.97 -5.95
CA ASN A 23 -7.47 19.63 -4.65
C ASN A 23 -7.46 21.16 -4.81
N ASN A 24 -6.49 21.69 -5.56
CA ASN A 24 -6.39 23.12 -5.85
C ASN A 24 -7.61 23.66 -6.60
N ILE A 25 -8.16 22.90 -7.57
CA ILE A 25 -9.37 23.29 -8.30
C ILE A 25 -10.56 23.33 -7.34
N ASN A 26 -10.74 22.31 -6.51
CA ASN A 26 -11.86 22.22 -5.57
C ASN A 26 -11.82 23.33 -4.51
N GLU A 27 -10.66 23.58 -3.91
CA GLU A 27 -10.45 24.68 -2.97
C GLU A 27 -10.69 26.04 -3.65
N SER A 28 -10.09 26.26 -4.81
CA SER A 28 -10.21 27.52 -5.55
C SER A 28 -11.65 27.81 -6.00
N MET A 29 -12.38 26.80 -6.47
CA MET A 29 -13.80 26.93 -6.83
C MET A 29 -14.68 27.27 -5.63
N SER A 30 -14.34 26.78 -4.44
CA SER A 30 -15.04 27.08 -3.20
C SER A 30 -14.75 28.51 -2.72
N GLU A 31 -13.46 28.86 -2.59
CA GLU A 31 -13.03 30.13 -2.01
C GLU A 31 -13.15 31.33 -2.95
N LYS A 32 -12.90 31.12 -4.24
CA LYS A 32 -12.80 32.18 -5.26
C LYS A 32 -13.95 32.11 -6.26
N ARG A 33 -15.12 31.63 -5.83
CA ARG A 33 -16.28 31.38 -6.70
C ARG A 33 -16.68 32.58 -7.57
N GLU A 34 -16.56 33.80 -7.04
CA GLU A 34 -16.83 35.03 -7.79
C GLU A 34 -15.92 35.18 -9.02
N LYS A 35 -14.63 34.85 -8.90
CA LYS A 35 -13.68 34.91 -10.03
C LYS A 35 -14.04 33.95 -11.14
N TYR A 36 -14.51 32.75 -10.81
CA TYR A 36 -14.97 31.77 -11.80
C TYR A 36 -16.28 32.19 -12.46
N ARG A 37 -17.19 32.85 -11.73
CA ARG A 37 -18.41 33.43 -12.31
C ARG A 37 -18.08 34.56 -13.29
N LEU A 38 -17.16 35.44 -12.94
CA LEU A 38 -16.68 36.51 -13.82
C LEU A 38 -16.03 35.92 -15.08
N PHE A 39 -15.12 34.95 -14.92
CA PHE A 39 -14.51 34.24 -16.04
C PHE A 39 -15.56 33.61 -16.97
N ALA A 40 -16.57 32.95 -16.40
CA ALA A 40 -17.66 32.34 -17.17
C ALA A 40 -18.44 33.42 -17.95
N GLN A 41 -18.79 34.52 -17.29
CA GLN A 41 -19.50 35.65 -17.91
C GLN A 41 -18.69 36.29 -19.04
N GLU A 42 -17.42 36.60 -18.82
CA GLU A 42 -16.51 37.22 -19.80
C GLU A 42 -16.36 36.37 -21.07
N ASN A 43 -16.40 35.06 -20.93
CA ASN A 43 -16.26 34.12 -22.04
C ASN A 43 -17.60 33.60 -22.58
N SER A 44 -18.74 34.16 -22.12
CA SER A 44 -20.08 33.69 -22.51
C SER A 44 -20.33 32.20 -22.25
N ILE A 45 -19.76 31.68 -21.16
CA ILE A 45 -19.92 30.30 -20.68
C ILE A 45 -20.95 30.30 -19.55
N ASP A 46 -21.88 29.34 -19.57
CA ASP A 46 -22.74 29.09 -18.42
C ASP A 46 -21.92 28.59 -17.22
N PHE A 47 -22.10 29.21 -16.05
CA PHE A 47 -21.32 28.88 -14.86
C PHE A 47 -21.49 27.43 -14.41
N ILE A 48 -22.69 26.85 -14.57
CA ILE A 48 -22.95 25.44 -14.22
C ILE A 48 -22.16 24.52 -15.15
N SER A 49 -22.06 24.88 -16.42
CA SER A 49 -21.25 24.15 -17.40
C SER A 49 -19.75 24.20 -17.06
N LEU A 50 -19.23 25.36 -16.66
CA LEU A 50 -17.85 25.48 -16.16
C LEU A 50 -17.60 24.62 -14.91
N GLU A 51 -18.52 24.69 -13.92
CA GLU A 51 -18.44 23.87 -12.71
C GLU A 51 -18.47 22.37 -13.05
N THR A 52 -19.29 21.98 -14.03
CA THR A 52 -19.36 20.59 -14.51
C THR A 52 -18.04 20.15 -15.15
N CYS A 53 -17.39 21.00 -15.96
CA CYS A 53 -16.07 20.71 -16.52
C CYS A 53 -15.02 20.48 -15.43
N CYS A 54 -15.00 21.31 -14.38
CA CYS A 54 -14.11 21.10 -13.23
C CYS A 54 -14.38 19.75 -12.56
N ARG A 55 -15.65 19.40 -12.32
CA ARG A 55 -16.02 18.10 -11.73
C ARG A 55 -15.71 16.91 -12.63
N MET A 56 -15.67 17.10 -13.96
CA MET A 56 -15.25 16.02 -14.86
C MET A 56 -13.79 15.63 -14.66
N PHE A 57 -12.94 16.54 -14.15
CA PHE A 57 -11.55 16.23 -13.85
C PHE A 57 -11.41 15.16 -12.76
N GLU A 58 -12.32 15.11 -11.78
CA GLU A 58 -12.39 14.05 -10.75
C GLU A 58 -12.46 12.65 -11.38
N ARG A 59 -13.24 12.53 -12.46
CA ARG A 59 -13.43 11.27 -13.19
C ARG A 59 -12.15 10.85 -13.89
N THR A 60 -11.42 11.82 -14.46
CA THR A 60 -10.11 11.57 -15.05
C THR A 60 -9.13 11.02 -14.02
N VAL A 61 -9.04 11.63 -12.84
CA VAL A 61 -8.17 11.16 -11.75
C VAL A 61 -8.55 9.74 -11.31
N LEU A 62 -9.85 9.45 -11.14
CA LEU A 62 -10.34 8.11 -10.83
C LEU A 62 -9.91 7.07 -11.88
N ILE A 63 -10.08 7.41 -13.17
CA ILE A 63 -9.70 6.53 -14.28
C ILE A 63 -8.19 6.29 -14.28
N ASP A 64 -7.39 7.33 -14.07
CA ASP A 64 -5.93 7.25 -14.12
C ASP A 64 -5.39 6.43 -12.94
N ALA A 65 -5.95 6.59 -11.73
CA ALA A 65 -5.60 5.79 -10.56
C ALA A 65 -5.91 4.29 -10.75
N TYR A 66 -7.11 3.98 -11.28
CA TYR A 66 -7.48 2.62 -11.63
C TYR A 66 -6.57 2.03 -12.71
N THR A 67 -6.33 2.79 -13.78
CA THR A 67 -5.54 2.34 -14.93
C THR A 67 -4.10 2.04 -14.53
N LEU A 68 -3.50 2.91 -13.69
CA LEU A 68 -2.17 2.66 -13.15
C LEU A 68 -2.14 1.38 -12.30
N SER A 69 -3.15 1.17 -11.45
CA SER A 69 -3.29 -0.06 -10.66
C SER A 69 -3.38 -1.31 -11.53
N GLU A 70 -4.25 -1.27 -12.55
CA GLU A 70 -4.42 -2.36 -13.52
C GLU A 70 -3.12 -2.71 -14.23
N GLN A 71 -2.42 -1.70 -14.74
CA GLN A 71 -1.16 -1.92 -15.43
C GLN A 71 -0.05 -2.39 -14.50
N LEU A 72 -0.03 -1.92 -13.25
CA LEU A 72 0.93 -2.39 -12.25
C LEU A 72 0.77 -3.89 -12.00
N VAL A 73 -0.45 -4.36 -11.73
CA VAL A 73 -0.74 -5.79 -11.51
C VAL A 73 -0.46 -6.59 -12.78
N LYS A 74 -0.91 -6.09 -13.94
CA LYS A 74 -0.68 -6.76 -15.22
C LYS A 74 0.81 -6.93 -15.54
N SER A 75 1.58 -5.87 -15.34
CA SER A 75 3.03 -5.86 -15.58
C SER A 75 3.76 -6.79 -14.63
N LEU A 76 3.33 -6.90 -13.36
CA LEU A 76 3.84 -7.92 -12.45
C LEU A 76 3.65 -9.33 -13.02
N TYR A 77 2.44 -9.68 -13.45
CA TYR A 77 2.18 -11.02 -14.00
C TYR A 77 3.07 -11.32 -15.20
N TYR A 78 3.19 -10.36 -16.13
CA TYR A 78 4.03 -10.50 -17.31
C TYR A 78 5.50 -10.66 -16.98
N GLU A 79 5.98 -9.92 -15.98
CA GLU A 79 7.35 -10.02 -15.52
C GLU A 79 7.64 -11.39 -14.87
N LEU A 80 6.74 -11.86 -14.00
CA LEU A 80 6.92 -13.13 -13.28
C LEU A 80 6.82 -14.37 -14.17
N ILE A 81 5.96 -14.33 -15.20
CA ILE A 81 5.84 -15.43 -16.17
C ILE A 81 6.81 -15.27 -17.34
N GLU A 82 7.70 -14.29 -17.32
CA GLU A 82 8.65 -13.98 -18.40
C GLU A 82 7.96 -13.93 -19.77
N LYS A 83 6.83 -13.22 -19.83
CA LYS A 83 5.97 -13.18 -21.02
C LYS A 83 6.78 -12.76 -22.26
N ASP A 84 6.64 -13.54 -23.33
CA ASP A 84 7.32 -13.38 -24.63
C ASP A 84 8.87 -13.44 -24.56
N ARG A 85 9.44 -13.88 -23.43
CA ARG A 85 10.89 -14.02 -23.23
C ARG A 85 11.36 -15.48 -23.14
N HIS A 86 10.45 -16.44 -23.34
CA HIS A 86 10.80 -17.86 -23.39
C HIS A 86 11.41 -18.22 -24.75
N GLU A 87 12.44 -19.06 -24.76
CA GLU A 87 12.98 -19.64 -25.99
C GLU A 87 11.98 -20.57 -26.70
N ASN A 88 11.02 -21.12 -25.94
CA ASN A 88 10.03 -22.07 -26.46
C ASN A 88 8.79 -21.35 -27.02
N ASP A 89 8.67 -21.32 -28.34
CA ASP A 89 7.52 -20.74 -29.04
C ASP A 89 6.16 -21.34 -28.65
N CYS A 90 6.11 -22.65 -28.35
CA CYS A 90 4.87 -23.28 -27.92
C CYS A 90 4.44 -22.79 -26.55
N LEU A 91 5.39 -22.56 -25.65
CA LEU A 91 5.14 -21.96 -24.34
C LEU A 91 4.66 -20.51 -24.48
N ASN A 92 5.31 -19.71 -25.33
CA ASN A 92 4.85 -18.34 -25.63
C ASN A 92 3.42 -18.33 -26.20
N LYS A 93 3.09 -19.23 -27.13
CA LYS A 93 1.72 -19.38 -27.66
C LYS A 93 0.72 -19.77 -26.56
N PHE A 94 1.10 -20.69 -25.67
CA PHE A 94 0.26 -21.09 -24.55
C PHE A 94 0.00 -19.92 -23.59
N ILE A 95 1.05 -19.22 -23.15
CA ILE A 95 0.93 -18.03 -22.29
C ILE A 95 0.05 -16.97 -22.97
N ASN A 96 0.27 -16.70 -24.25
CA ASN A 96 -0.52 -15.73 -25.01
C ASN A 96 -2.00 -16.14 -25.15
N SER A 97 -2.32 -17.43 -25.13
CA SER A 97 -3.71 -17.90 -25.10
C SER A 97 -4.41 -17.66 -23.76
N LYS A 98 -3.64 -17.55 -22.67
CA LYS A 98 -4.16 -17.38 -21.29
C LYS A 98 -4.11 -15.94 -20.80
N VAL A 99 -3.04 -15.22 -21.13
CA VAL A 99 -2.70 -13.89 -20.56
C VAL A 99 -2.43 -12.88 -21.68
N ASN A 100 -3.29 -12.88 -22.70
CA ASN A 100 -3.18 -12.01 -23.87
C ASN A 100 -3.14 -10.51 -23.50
N SER A 101 -2.23 -9.75 -24.10
CA SER A 101 -2.02 -8.32 -23.83
C SER A 101 -3.25 -7.44 -24.03
N ASP A 102 -4.14 -7.76 -24.97
CA ASP A 102 -5.31 -6.93 -25.29
C ASP A 102 -6.52 -7.28 -24.44
N LYS A 103 -6.58 -8.51 -23.91
CA LYS A 103 -7.77 -9.04 -23.21
C LYS A 103 -7.58 -9.23 -21.71
N PHE A 104 -6.35 -9.35 -21.25
CA PHE A 104 -6.08 -9.58 -19.84
C PHE A 104 -6.28 -8.30 -19.04
N SER A 105 -7.33 -8.32 -18.19
CA SER A 105 -7.70 -7.25 -17.26
C SER A 105 -7.79 -7.87 -15.86
N PRO A 106 -6.69 -7.81 -15.07
CA PRO A 106 -6.68 -8.41 -13.74
C PRO A 106 -7.62 -7.68 -12.78
N ASN A 107 -8.23 -8.41 -11.85
CA ASN A 107 -8.94 -7.78 -10.75
C ASN A 107 -7.92 -7.18 -9.78
N VAL A 108 -7.93 -5.85 -9.67
CA VAL A 108 -6.96 -5.10 -8.87
C VAL A 108 -7.44 -4.79 -7.46
N LYS A 109 -8.58 -5.32 -6.99
CA LYS A 109 -8.91 -5.23 -5.57
C LYS A 109 -7.81 -5.92 -4.76
N TYR A 110 -7.40 -5.31 -3.66
CA TYR A 110 -6.27 -5.74 -2.84
C TYR A 110 -6.32 -7.24 -2.48
N ASN A 111 -7.50 -7.71 -2.04
CA ASN A 111 -7.71 -9.10 -1.66
C ASN A 111 -7.68 -10.07 -2.85
N GLU A 112 -8.14 -9.63 -4.01
CA GLU A 112 -8.12 -10.45 -5.22
C GLU A 112 -6.72 -10.54 -5.81
N ILE A 113 -5.90 -9.48 -5.72
CA ILE A 113 -4.47 -9.53 -6.06
C ILE A 113 -3.78 -10.61 -5.23
N GLU A 114 -3.91 -10.56 -3.90
CA GLU A 114 -3.28 -11.55 -3.01
C GLU A 114 -3.74 -12.97 -3.34
N LYS A 115 -5.05 -13.16 -3.48
CA LYS A 115 -5.66 -14.46 -3.78
C LYS A 115 -5.17 -15.03 -5.11
N ARG A 116 -5.10 -14.21 -6.16
CA ARG A 116 -4.65 -14.64 -7.48
C ARG A 116 -3.16 -14.96 -7.49
N LEU A 117 -2.34 -14.12 -6.86
CA LEU A 117 -0.91 -14.41 -6.73
C LEU A 117 -0.67 -15.74 -6.00
N LYS A 118 -1.43 -16.03 -4.93
CA LYS A 118 -1.38 -17.33 -4.25
C LYS A 118 -1.74 -18.50 -5.16
N GLN A 119 -2.84 -18.36 -5.91
CA GLN A 119 -3.37 -19.44 -6.74
C GLN A 119 -2.49 -19.74 -7.95
N ASP A 120 -1.96 -18.68 -8.56
CA ASP A 120 -1.37 -18.78 -9.89
C ASP A 120 0.16 -18.90 -9.83
N LEU A 121 0.83 -18.27 -8.84
CA LEU A 121 2.28 -18.06 -8.88
C LEU A 121 3.03 -18.40 -7.58
N LEU A 122 2.48 -18.10 -6.40
CA LEU A 122 3.20 -18.18 -5.13
C LEU A 122 2.26 -18.53 -3.96
N SER A 123 2.05 -19.82 -3.69
CA SER A 123 1.04 -20.36 -2.76
C SER A 123 1.00 -19.71 -1.37
N ASP A 124 2.16 -19.36 -0.82
CA ASP A 124 2.28 -18.81 0.53
C ASP A 124 2.24 -17.27 0.58
N PHE A 125 2.12 -16.60 -0.57
CA PHE A 125 2.19 -15.14 -0.67
C PHE A 125 1.15 -14.45 0.21
N LYS A 126 1.54 -13.54 1.10
CA LYS A 126 0.63 -12.66 1.83
C LYS A 126 1.18 -11.24 1.85
N PHE A 127 0.28 -10.27 1.71
CA PHE A 127 0.66 -8.89 2.00
C PHE A 127 0.88 -8.71 3.50
N ILE A 128 1.78 -7.79 3.85
CA ILE A 128 2.08 -7.47 5.25
C ILE A 128 1.15 -6.39 5.80
N TYR A 129 0.55 -5.57 4.93
CA TYR A 129 -0.36 -4.50 5.33
C TYR A 129 -1.79 -5.03 5.52
N SER A 130 -2.47 -4.55 6.56
CA SER A 130 -3.78 -5.09 6.98
C SER A 130 -4.88 -4.80 5.95
N LYS A 131 -5.68 -5.84 5.66
CA LYS A 131 -6.81 -5.75 4.72
C LYS A 131 -7.97 -4.89 5.21
N SER A 132 -8.05 -4.68 6.53
CA SER A 132 -9.14 -3.95 7.16
C SER A 132 -8.83 -2.46 7.33
N SER A 133 -7.65 -1.99 6.93
CA SER A 133 -7.29 -0.58 7.08
C SER A 133 -8.16 0.33 6.23
N ASP A 134 -8.33 1.57 6.67
CA ASP A 134 -9.09 2.58 5.93
C ASP A 134 -8.48 2.84 4.55
N GLU A 135 -7.15 2.80 4.43
CA GLU A 135 -6.50 3.04 3.14
C GLU A 135 -6.79 1.93 2.13
N ILE A 136 -6.81 0.67 2.57
CA ILE A 136 -7.20 -0.46 1.72
C ILE A 136 -8.68 -0.39 1.35
N GLN A 137 -9.54 0.08 2.25
CA GLN A 137 -10.97 0.29 1.95
C GLN A 137 -11.17 1.42 0.94
N SER A 138 -10.46 2.54 1.09
CA SER A 138 -10.41 3.66 0.13
C SER A 138 -9.95 3.18 -1.25
N TYR A 139 -8.87 2.39 -1.31
CA TYR A 139 -8.37 1.80 -2.55
C TYR A 139 -9.38 0.86 -3.22
N ASN A 140 -10.00 -0.05 -2.47
CA ASN A 140 -11.01 -0.94 -3.05
C ASN A 140 -12.26 -0.18 -3.50
N SER A 141 -12.62 0.90 -2.80
CA SER A 141 -13.73 1.79 -3.17
C SER A 141 -13.45 2.52 -4.49
N MET A 142 -12.19 2.91 -4.74
CA MET A 142 -11.75 3.47 -6.03
C MET A 142 -11.98 2.46 -7.17
N VAL A 143 -11.63 1.20 -6.96
CA VAL A 143 -11.85 0.12 -7.95
C VAL A 143 -13.35 -0.04 -8.25
N ASP A 144 -14.17 -0.10 -7.20
CA ASP A 144 -15.63 -0.22 -7.33
C ASP A 144 -16.25 0.99 -8.02
N ALA A 145 -15.80 2.20 -7.68
CA ALA A 145 -16.27 3.43 -8.29
C ALA A 145 -15.95 3.48 -9.79
N ARG A 146 -14.74 3.05 -10.20
CA ARG A 146 -14.40 2.96 -11.63
C ARG A 146 -15.29 1.96 -12.35
N HIS A 147 -15.52 0.77 -11.79
CA HIS A 147 -16.40 -0.23 -12.41
C HIS A 147 -17.82 0.31 -12.57
N LYS A 148 -18.36 0.94 -11.52
CA LYS A 148 -19.68 1.57 -11.57
C LYS A 148 -19.74 2.68 -12.62
N TYR A 149 -18.71 3.52 -12.69
CA TYR A 149 -18.63 4.59 -13.69
C TYR A 149 -18.61 4.05 -15.12
N ALA A 150 -17.85 3.00 -15.40
CA ALA A 150 -17.79 2.37 -16.73
C ALA A 150 -19.14 1.75 -17.16
N HIS A 151 -19.90 1.17 -16.22
CA HIS A 151 -21.18 0.53 -16.53
C HIS A 151 -22.38 1.48 -16.59
N SER A 152 -22.36 2.55 -15.78
CA SER A 152 -23.55 3.38 -15.55
C SER A 152 -23.32 4.88 -15.72
N GLY A 153 -22.08 5.32 -15.97
CA GLY A 153 -21.69 6.73 -15.95
C GLY A 153 -21.75 7.38 -14.57
N SER A 154 -22.14 6.63 -13.52
CA SER A 154 -22.29 7.15 -12.16
C SER A 154 -20.94 7.26 -11.47
N TYR A 155 -20.59 8.47 -11.03
CA TYR A 155 -19.42 8.76 -10.22
C TYR A 155 -19.81 8.79 -8.74
N LEU A 156 -19.28 7.86 -7.96
CA LEU A 156 -19.50 7.73 -6.52
C LEU A 156 -18.16 7.38 -5.86
N PHE A 157 -17.27 8.37 -5.81
CA PHE A 157 -16.00 8.28 -5.12
C PHE A 157 -15.75 9.58 -4.34
N ASN A 158 -15.20 9.46 -3.14
CA ASN A 158 -14.87 10.63 -2.31
C ASN A 158 -13.44 11.07 -2.62
N ASN A 159 -13.27 12.26 -3.19
CA ASN A 159 -11.96 12.77 -3.60
C ASN A 159 -10.93 12.83 -2.45
N ASN A 160 -11.39 13.00 -1.20
CA ASN A 160 -10.49 13.02 -0.04
C ASN A 160 -9.78 11.68 0.19
N GLN A 161 -10.27 10.60 -0.42
CA GLN A 161 -9.68 9.26 -0.34
C GLN A 161 -8.52 9.06 -1.33
N PHE A 162 -8.25 10.01 -2.25
CA PHE A 162 -7.18 9.82 -3.24
C PHE A 162 -5.78 9.71 -2.62
N ASN A 163 -5.53 10.35 -1.48
CA ASN A 163 -4.25 10.22 -0.77
C ASN A 163 -4.00 8.78 -0.29
N ASP A 164 -5.05 8.14 0.24
CA ASP A 164 -5.00 6.73 0.63
C ASP A 164 -4.74 5.83 -0.60
N VAL A 165 -5.45 6.09 -1.70
CA VAL A 165 -5.28 5.34 -2.97
C VAL A 165 -3.83 5.41 -3.43
N VAL A 166 -3.22 6.60 -3.42
CA VAL A 166 -1.81 6.81 -3.78
C VAL A 166 -0.88 6.01 -2.87
N ALA A 167 -1.10 6.05 -1.56
CA ALA A 167 -0.28 5.32 -0.59
C ALA A 167 -0.37 3.79 -0.81
N VAL A 168 -1.54 3.27 -1.17
CA VAL A 168 -1.73 1.84 -1.48
C VAL A 168 -1.08 1.46 -2.81
N ILE A 169 -1.19 2.28 -3.85
CA ILE A 169 -0.52 2.02 -5.15
C ILE A 169 1.01 1.97 -4.98
N ASP A 170 1.56 2.90 -4.20
CA ASP A 170 2.99 2.94 -3.84
C ASP A 170 3.44 1.69 -3.07
N TYR A 171 2.64 1.28 -2.09
CA TYR A 171 2.86 0.04 -1.34
C TYR A 171 2.85 -1.21 -2.24
N LEU A 172 1.85 -1.33 -3.14
CA LEU A 172 1.78 -2.44 -4.09
C LEU A 172 3.00 -2.46 -5.02
N TYR A 173 3.47 -1.31 -5.49
CA TYR A 173 4.67 -1.23 -6.30
C TYR A 173 5.90 -1.71 -5.54
N MET A 174 6.08 -1.28 -4.27
CA MET A 174 7.15 -1.76 -3.40
C MET A 174 7.11 -3.28 -3.24
N GLU A 175 5.94 -3.85 -2.94
CA GLU A 175 5.72 -5.29 -2.81
C GLU A 175 6.13 -6.06 -4.08
N PHE A 176 5.75 -5.53 -5.24
CA PHE A 176 6.03 -6.13 -6.53
C PHE A 176 7.51 -6.03 -6.90
N ILE A 177 8.18 -4.92 -6.55
CA ILE A 177 9.62 -4.77 -6.74
C ILE A 177 10.40 -5.77 -5.88
N ILE A 178 9.98 -6.02 -4.64
CA ILE A 178 10.64 -7.05 -3.81
C ILE A 178 10.57 -8.39 -4.52
N LEU A 179 9.38 -8.76 -5.00
CA LEU A 179 9.12 -10.05 -5.64
C LEU A 179 9.90 -10.23 -6.95
N ILE A 180 9.90 -9.21 -7.82
CA ILE A 180 10.61 -9.24 -9.11
C ILE A 180 12.13 -9.28 -8.91
N LYS A 181 12.68 -8.42 -8.04
CA LYS A 181 14.15 -8.29 -7.91
C LYS A 181 14.81 -9.41 -7.13
N ASN A 182 14.14 -9.93 -6.10
CA ASN A 182 14.77 -10.84 -5.14
C ASN A 182 14.21 -12.26 -5.19
N LYS A 183 13.28 -12.53 -6.13
CA LYS A 183 12.57 -13.79 -6.29
C LYS A 183 11.63 -14.12 -5.13
N ALA A 184 10.87 -15.19 -5.31
CA ALA A 184 9.85 -15.67 -4.39
C ALA A 184 10.37 -15.90 -2.97
N ASP A 185 11.48 -16.63 -2.79
CA ASP A 185 12.00 -17.01 -1.47
C ASP A 185 12.32 -15.80 -0.58
N PHE A 186 12.92 -14.76 -1.16
CA PHE A 186 13.19 -13.52 -0.42
C PHE A 186 11.89 -12.84 0.00
N ARG A 187 10.90 -12.81 -0.89
CA ARG A 187 9.60 -12.21 -0.59
C ARG A 187 8.84 -13.00 0.48
N ILE A 188 8.94 -14.33 0.49
CA ILE A 188 8.38 -15.16 1.56
C ILE A 188 9.13 -14.91 2.89
N ALA A 189 10.45 -14.85 2.87
CA ALA A 189 11.23 -14.51 4.07
C ALA A 189 10.91 -13.10 4.61
N PHE A 190 10.54 -12.15 3.74
CA PHE A 190 10.08 -10.83 4.12
C PHE A 190 8.78 -10.91 4.94
N GLN A 191 7.70 -11.51 4.40
CA GLN A 191 6.44 -11.64 5.15
C GLN A 191 6.59 -12.43 6.46
N GLU A 192 7.41 -13.48 6.48
CA GLU A 192 7.61 -14.31 7.68
C GLU A 192 8.31 -13.52 8.79
N ALA A 193 9.21 -12.61 8.44
CA ALA A 193 9.82 -11.71 9.41
C ALA A 193 8.77 -10.81 10.08
N PHE A 194 7.78 -10.32 9.32
CA PHE A 194 6.69 -9.50 9.87
C PHE A 194 5.65 -10.32 10.63
N ARG A 195 5.35 -11.55 10.19
CA ARG A 195 4.53 -12.49 10.97
C ARG A 195 5.13 -12.71 12.35
N LYS A 196 6.43 -13.03 12.41
CA LYS A 196 7.15 -13.22 13.67
C LYS A 196 7.18 -11.95 14.51
N LEU A 197 7.33 -10.78 13.89
CA LEU A 197 7.26 -9.49 14.61
C LEU A 197 5.92 -9.34 15.34
N LYS A 198 4.79 -9.63 14.67
CA LYS A 198 3.46 -9.58 15.31
C LYS A 198 3.38 -10.50 16.51
N GLU A 199 3.86 -11.74 16.37
CA GLU A 199 3.85 -12.72 17.46
C GLU A 199 4.64 -12.22 18.68
N LEU A 200 5.83 -11.65 18.44
CA LEU A 200 6.67 -11.08 19.49
C LEU A 200 6.03 -9.85 20.17
N VAL A 201 5.37 -8.98 19.40
CA VAL A 201 4.65 -7.82 19.98
C VAL A 201 3.51 -8.29 20.89
N VAL A 202 2.73 -9.28 20.46
CA VAL A 202 1.64 -9.86 21.27
C VAL A 202 2.18 -10.56 22.52
N GLU A 203 3.31 -11.26 22.40
CA GLU A 203 3.95 -11.92 23.54
C GLU A 203 4.44 -10.89 24.57
N VAL A 204 5.14 -9.84 24.12
CA VAL A 204 5.62 -8.77 25.01
C VAL A 204 4.45 -8.09 25.70
N GLU A 205 3.37 -7.77 24.99
CA GLU A 205 2.15 -7.20 25.59
C GLU A 205 1.61 -8.06 26.73
N LYS A 206 1.49 -9.38 26.52
CA LYS A 206 1.04 -10.31 27.56
C LYS A 206 1.99 -10.30 28.77
N LYS A 207 3.30 -10.26 28.54
CA LYS A 207 4.31 -10.24 29.61
C LYS A 207 4.31 -8.91 30.38
N ILE A 208 4.03 -7.79 29.73
CA ILE A 208 3.86 -6.49 30.39
C ILE A 208 2.67 -6.55 31.36
N VAL A 209 1.52 -7.07 30.92
CA VAL A 209 0.34 -7.21 31.79
C VAL A 209 0.64 -8.07 33.01
N LEU A 210 1.31 -9.21 32.82
CA LEU A 210 1.68 -10.10 33.93
C LEU A 210 2.64 -9.41 34.92
N PHE A 211 3.63 -8.68 34.41
CA PHE A 211 4.60 -7.93 35.24
C PHE A 211 3.94 -6.80 36.04
N CYS A 212 3.00 -6.06 35.43
CA CYS A 212 2.27 -4.98 36.10
C CYS A 212 1.33 -5.51 37.20
N ASN A 213 0.77 -6.71 37.03
CA ASN A 213 -0.09 -7.35 38.02
C ASN A 213 0.70 -7.97 39.18
N ASP A 214 1.90 -8.51 38.90
CA ASP A 214 2.77 -9.15 39.88
C ASP A 214 4.24 -8.87 39.58
N ASN A 215 4.78 -7.85 40.26
CA ASN A 215 6.13 -7.34 40.06
C ASN A 215 7.19 -8.20 40.80
N CYS A 216 7.27 -9.47 40.42
CA CYS A 216 8.26 -10.40 40.94
C CYS A 216 9.50 -10.52 40.02
N PRO A 217 10.67 -10.93 40.55
CA PRO A 217 11.91 -11.05 39.76
C PRO A 217 11.79 -11.97 38.54
N GLU A 218 11.01 -13.04 38.65
CA GLU A 218 10.78 -14.00 37.56
C GLU A 218 10.06 -13.34 36.39
N ARG A 219 8.94 -12.65 36.64
CA ARG A 219 8.18 -11.91 35.61
C ARG A 219 9.01 -10.81 34.98
N LYS A 220 9.81 -10.10 35.77
CA LYS A 220 10.75 -9.09 35.26
C LYS A 220 11.76 -9.70 34.29
N ASN A 221 12.31 -10.86 34.61
CA ASN A 221 13.26 -11.56 33.75
C ASN A 221 12.60 -12.10 32.47
N GLU A 222 11.40 -12.67 32.56
CA GLU A 222 10.61 -13.10 31.40
C GLU A 222 10.33 -11.94 30.43
N LEU A 223 9.86 -10.80 30.96
CA LEU A 223 9.61 -9.60 30.17
C LEU A 223 10.90 -9.08 29.52
N LYS A 224 11.99 -9.01 30.28
CA LYS A 224 13.30 -8.56 29.76
C LYS A 224 13.79 -9.43 28.62
N ASN A 225 13.63 -10.76 28.72
CA ASN A 225 13.99 -11.68 27.65
C ASN A 225 13.12 -11.47 26.40
N SER A 226 11.80 -11.31 26.58
CA SER A 226 10.86 -11.08 25.46
C SER A 226 11.15 -9.74 24.75
N LEU A 227 11.42 -8.68 25.51
CA LEU A 227 11.84 -7.38 25.00
C LEU A 227 13.16 -7.46 24.24
N LYS A 228 14.13 -8.23 24.74
CA LYS A 228 15.39 -8.48 24.04
C LYS A 228 15.15 -9.17 22.70
N THR A 229 14.36 -10.25 22.68
CA THR A 229 14.03 -10.98 21.46
C THR A 229 13.31 -10.09 20.44
N LEU A 230 12.37 -9.25 20.89
CA LEU A 230 11.70 -8.27 20.04
C LEU A 230 12.70 -7.29 19.43
N ARG A 231 13.55 -6.67 20.25
CA ARG A 231 14.58 -5.71 19.81
C ARG A 231 15.58 -6.32 18.83
N ASP A 232 16.04 -7.53 19.10
CA ASP A 232 17.02 -8.20 18.25
C ASP A 232 16.36 -8.58 16.89
N HIS A 233 15.09 -9.00 16.89
CA HIS A 233 14.32 -9.28 15.67
C HIS A 233 13.98 -8.02 14.86
N THR A 234 13.63 -6.91 15.51
CA THR A 234 13.38 -5.63 14.82
C THR A 234 14.67 -5.06 14.23
N THR A 235 15.80 -5.22 14.92
CA THR A 235 17.13 -4.88 14.38
C THR A 235 17.40 -5.65 13.10
N PHE A 236 17.17 -6.96 13.07
CA PHE A 236 17.28 -7.78 11.87
C PHE A 236 16.37 -7.28 10.72
N ILE A 237 15.10 -6.98 11.00
CA ILE A 237 14.17 -6.47 9.98
C ILE A 237 14.70 -5.16 9.38
N VAL A 238 15.09 -4.21 10.23
CA VAL A 238 15.60 -2.92 9.77
C VAL A 238 16.86 -3.12 8.93
N GLU A 239 17.85 -3.86 9.41
CA GLU A 239 19.10 -4.08 8.67
C GLU A 239 18.90 -4.77 7.33
N LYS A 240 17.98 -5.74 7.25
CA LYS A 240 17.76 -6.53 6.03
C LYS A 240 16.83 -5.86 5.03
N TYR A 241 15.82 -5.13 5.50
CA TYR A 241 14.70 -4.66 4.67
C TYR A 241 14.53 -3.13 4.64
N ASP A 242 15.45 -2.36 5.24
CA ASP A 242 15.42 -0.88 5.32
C ASP A 242 15.03 -0.21 3.99
N GLN A 243 15.71 -0.62 2.92
CA GLN A 243 15.60 -0.02 1.60
C GLN A 243 14.22 -0.17 0.96
N TYR A 244 13.41 -1.12 1.43
CA TYR A 244 12.05 -1.34 0.94
C TYR A 244 11.03 -0.63 1.82
N LEU A 245 11.22 -0.70 3.15
CA LEU A 245 10.32 -0.07 4.11
C LEU A 245 10.26 1.46 3.93
N ARG A 246 11.40 2.09 3.62
CA ARG A 246 11.46 3.54 3.37
C ARG A 246 10.81 4.00 2.07
N LYS A 247 10.50 3.06 1.16
CA LYS A 247 9.96 3.40 -0.17
C LYS A 247 8.44 3.44 -0.21
N SER A 248 7.78 3.01 0.86
CA SER A 248 6.32 2.95 0.90
C SER A 248 5.80 4.01 1.86
N ILE A 249 5.03 4.96 1.35
CA ILE A 249 4.31 5.99 2.16
C ILE A 249 3.48 5.30 3.25
N LEU A 250 2.77 4.25 2.86
CA LEU A 250 1.88 3.48 3.73
C LEU A 250 2.59 2.79 4.90
N LEU A 251 3.90 2.53 4.78
CA LEU A 251 4.70 1.86 5.82
C LEU A 251 5.53 2.83 6.66
N GLU A 252 5.41 4.14 6.48
CA GLU A 252 6.26 5.11 7.17
C GLU A 252 6.08 5.05 8.69
N ASN A 253 4.84 5.13 9.18
CA ASN A 253 4.53 5.01 10.60
C ASN A 253 4.98 3.66 11.16
N PHE A 254 4.68 2.60 10.43
CA PHE A 254 5.09 1.24 10.80
C PHE A 254 6.61 1.11 10.94
N TYR A 255 7.36 1.64 9.98
CA TYR A 255 8.81 1.66 9.99
C TYR A 255 9.38 2.46 11.16
N ASN A 256 8.78 3.62 11.48
CA ASN A 256 9.14 4.40 12.65
C ASN A 256 8.90 3.63 13.96
N GLY A 257 7.77 2.90 14.05
CA GLY A 257 7.48 2.03 15.20
C GLY A 257 8.50 0.89 15.35
N ILE A 258 8.87 0.22 14.26
CA ILE A 258 9.93 -0.82 14.29
C ILE A 258 11.26 -0.24 14.76
N LYS A 259 11.63 0.95 14.28
CA LYS A 259 12.84 1.64 14.74
C LYS A 259 12.81 1.92 16.24
N SER A 260 11.68 2.38 16.77
CA SER A 260 11.55 2.63 18.22
C SER A 260 11.76 1.36 19.05
N PHE A 261 11.35 0.18 18.57
CA PHE A 261 11.67 -1.07 19.27
C PHE A 261 13.17 -1.36 19.35
N LYS A 262 14.00 -0.86 18.44
CA LYS A 262 15.46 -0.98 18.50
C LYS A 262 16.05 -0.24 19.71
N ASP A 263 15.38 0.83 20.15
CA ASP A 263 15.84 1.72 21.23
C ASP A 263 15.45 1.25 22.64
N ILE A 264 14.85 0.05 22.76
CA ILE A 264 14.49 -0.56 24.04
C ILE A 264 15.74 -0.74 24.93
N ASP A 265 15.73 -0.05 26.09
CA ASP A 265 16.78 -0.13 27.10
C ASP A 265 16.46 -1.16 28.19
N LEU A 266 17.03 -2.36 28.03
CA LEU A 266 16.85 -3.49 28.96
C LEU A 266 17.39 -3.25 30.39
N ARG A 267 18.06 -2.12 30.66
CA ARG A 267 18.47 -1.71 32.01
C ARG A 267 17.32 -1.07 32.80
N SER A 268 16.36 -0.44 32.10
CA SER A 268 15.18 0.20 32.68
C SER A 268 13.90 -0.38 32.09
N ILE A 269 13.25 -1.27 32.85
CA ILE A 269 12.05 -1.97 32.38
C ILE A 269 10.87 -1.01 32.19
N HIS A 270 10.67 -0.03 33.07
CA HIS A 270 9.59 0.93 32.94
C HIS A 270 9.75 1.78 31.67
N ARG A 271 10.97 2.28 31.41
CA ARG A 271 11.27 3.00 30.16
C ARG A 271 11.07 2.11 28.93
N SER A 272 11.42 0.84 29.01
CA SER A 272 11.20 -0.12 27.92
C SER A 272 9.72 -0.32 27.61
N ILE A 273 8.87 -0.34 28.65
CA ILE A 273 7.41 -0.44 28.50
C ILE A 273 6.86 0.81 27.81
N GLU A 274 7.29 2.01 28.23
CA GLU A 274 6.88 3.27 27.59
C GLU A 274 7.24 3.31 26.10
N ILE A 275 8.48 2.93 25.75
CA ILE A 275 8.92 2.82 24.36
C ILE A 275 8.07 1.80 23.60
N PHE A 276 7.81 0.63 24.20
CA PHE A 276 6.99 -0.41 23.59
C PHE A 276 5.57 0.07 23.29
N ASP A 277 4.90 0.71 24.25
CA ASP A 277 3.52 1.17 24.09
C ASP A 277 3.40 2.24 23.01
N LEU A 278 4.37 3.18 22.96
CA LEU A 278 4.44 4.21 21.91
C LEU A 278 4.73 3.59 20.54
N ALA A 279 5.66 2.64 20.46
CA ALA A 279 6.03 1.99 19.20
C ALA A 279 4.88 1.11 18.67
N LYS A 280 4.17 0.42 19.55
CA LYS A 280 3.10 -0.51 19.21
C LYS A 280 1.92 0.17 18.53
N SER A 281 1.56 1.40 18.92
CA SER A 281 0.46 2.14 18.27
C SER A 281 0.73 2.32 16.76
N ASN A 282 1.99 2.55 16.40
CA ASN A 282 2.43 2.69 15.01
C ASN A 282 2.56 1.35 14.27
N VAL A 283 2.73 0.25 15.00
CA VAL A 283 2.92 -1.11 14.43
C VAL A 283 1.60 -1.86 14.24
N LYS A 284 0.53 -1.46 14.95
CA LYS A 284 -0.81 -2.08 14.90
C LYS A 284 -1.46 -2.14 13.51
N ILE A 285 -0.98 -1.36 12.56
CA ILE A 285 -1.56 -1.25 11.20
C ILE A 285 -1.09 -2.41 10.29
N CYS A 286 -0.01 -3.10 10.64
CA CYS A 286 0.49 -4.20 9.83
C CYS A 286 0.32 -5.55 10.53
N VAL A 287 0.11 -6.54 9.67
CA VAL A 287 0.17 -7.97 9.91
C VAL A 287 -1.18 -8.62 10.27
N PHE A 288 -1.79 -9.17 9.21
CA PHE A 288 -3.09 -9.83 9.00
C PHE A 288 -4.29 -8.90 8.78
#